data_AF-A0A222WW67-F1
#
_entry.id   AF-A0A222WW67-F1
#
_cell.length_a   1.000
_cell.length_b   1.000
_cell.length_c   1.000
_cell.angle_alpha   90.00
_cell.angle_beta   90.00
_cell.angle_gamma   90.00
#
_symmetry.space_group_name_H-M   'P 1'
#
loop_
_entity.id
_entity.type
_entity.pdbx_description
1 polymer ?
#
loop_
_entity_poly.entity_id
_entity_poly.type
_entity_poly.pdbx_seq_one_letter_code
_entity_poly.pdbx_strand_id
1 'polypeptide(L)'
;MELSDIHQLTGEIYQILNERIDKLGVAYGIVTEFSYNPEEPPFWTITIEDSETVLTSTILFQYMKQYRNLKDALTHFMRDHFPYFT
;
A
#
# COMPACT_ATOMS: atom_id res chain seq x y z
N MET A 1 -10.30 -8.84 -12.27
CA MET A 1 -9.98 -7.41 -12.12
C MET A 1 -9.35 -7.02 -13.43
N GLU A 2 -9.93 -6.08 -14.17
CA GLU A 2 -9.34 -5.67 -15.44
C GLU A 2 -8.07 -4.85 -15.20
N LEU A 3 -7.17 -4.77 -16.18
CA LEU A 3 -5.92 -4.01 -16.05
C LEU A 3 -6.17 -2.53 -15.72
N SER A 4 -7.27 -1.96 -16.23
CA SER A 4 -7.76 -0.62 -15.89
C SER A 4 -8.08 -0.46 -14.41
N ASP A 5 -8.73 -1.47 -13.81
CA ASP A 5 -9.09 -1.47 -12.39
C ASP A 5 -7.83 -1.53 -11.52
N ILE A 6 -6.82 -2.29 -11.95
CA ILE A 6 -5.53 -2.42 -11.25
C ILE A 6 -4.75 -1.10 -11.28
N HIS A 7 -4.72 -0.41 -12.43
CA HIS A 7 -4.08 0.90 -12.53
C HIS A 7 -4.78 1.95 -11.67
N GLN A 8 -6.11 1.96 -11.66
CA GLN A 8 -6.87 2.86 -10.79
C GLN A 8 -6.59 2.57 -9.31
N LEU A 9 -6.68 1.31 -8.89
CA LEU A 9 -6.40 0.91 -7.52
C LEU A 9 -4.98 1.27 -7.10
N THR A 10 -4.00 1.05 -7.99
CA THR A 10 -2.61 1.44 -7.76
C THR A 10 -2.50 2.95 -7.57
N GLY A 11 -3.14 3.75 -8.42
CA GLY A 11 -3.17 5.21 -8.27
C GLY A 11 -3.77 5.66 -6.93
N GLU A 12 -4.88 5.06 -6.51
CA GLU A 12 -5.52 5.36 -5.22
C GLU A 12 -4.63 5.00 -4.02
N ILE A 13 -3.95 3.85 -4.06
CA ILE A 13 -3.00 3.44 -3.03
C ILE A 13 -1.84 4.44 -2.93
N TYR A 14 -1.26 4.85 -4.06
CA TYR A 14 -0.17 5.84 -4.08
C TYR A 14 -0.62 7.17 -3.50
N GLN A 15 -1.79 7.67 -3.89
CA GLN A 15 -2.30 8.92 -3.37
C GLN A 15 -2.47 8.86 -1.85
N ILE A 16 -3.10 7.80 -1.34
CA ILE A 16 -3.33 7.64 0.09
C ILE A 16 -2.01 7.53 0.85
N LEU A 17 -1.06 6.72 0.37
CA LEU A 17 0.21 6.51 1.05
C LEU A 17 1.08 7.77 1.01
N ASN A 18 1.17 8.48 -0.12
CA ASN A 18 1.92 9.73 -0.22
C ASN A 18 1.35 10.80 0.73
N GLU A 19 0.03 11.04 0.72
CA GLU A 19 -0.62 12.01 1.63
C GLU A 19 -0.38 11.71 3.11
N ARG A 20 -0.14 10.44 3.43
CA ARG A 20 0.03 9.91 4.78
C ARG A 20 1.50 9.97 5.23
N ILE A 21 2.43 9.54 4.38
CA ILE A 21 3.86 9.47 4.69
C ILE A 21 4.52 10.85 4.55
N ASP A 22 4.08 11.70 3.61
CA ASP A 22 4.60 13.08 3.44
C ASP A 22 4.52 13.89 4.74
N LYS A 23 3.50 13.62 5.56
CA LYS A 23 3.29 14.31 6.86
C LYS A 23 4.33 13.95 7.91
N LEU A 24 5.03 12.84 7.74
CA LEU A 24 6.09 12.41 8.64
C LEU A 24 7.40 13.16 8.42
N GLY A 25 7.59 13.77 7.24
CA GLY A 25 8.82 14.50 6.91
C GLY A 25 10.06 13.60 6.80
N VAL A 26 9.86 12.31 6.53
CA VAL A 26 10.92 11.29 6.40
C VAL A 26 11.10 10.86 4.95
N ALA A 27 12.26 10.30 4.63
CA ALA A 27 12.50 9.72 3.32
C ALA A 27 11.72 8.41 3.16
N TYR A 28 11.05 8.24 2.02
CA TYR A 28 10.27 7.04 1.72
C TYR A 28 10.29 6.72 0.22
N GLY A 29 9.95 5.48 -0.10
CA GLY A 29 9.77 4.99 -1.46
C GLY A 29 8.65 3.96 -1.55
N ILE A 30 7.88 4.01 -2.63
CA ILE A 30 6.84 3.03 -2.95
C ILE A 30 7.15 2.49 -4.34
N VAL A 31 7.36 1.18 -4.43
CA VAL A 31 7.60 0.47 -5.69
C VAL A 31 6.45 -0.48 -5.94
N THR A 32 5.91 -0.47 -7.15
CA THR A 32 4.91 -1.45 -7.59
C THR A 32 5.54 -2.45 -8.52
N GLU A 33 5.34 -3.72 -8.21
CA GLU A 33 5.79 -4.83 -9.04
C GLU A 33 4.60 -5.53 -9.65
N PHE A 34 4.66 -5.70 -10.97
CA PHE A 34 3.65 -6.39 -11.77
C PHE A 34 4.20 -7.72 -12.23
N SER A 35 3.39 -8.77 -12.12
CA SER A 35 3.71 -10.06 -12.73
C SER A 35 3.48 -10.02 -14.24
N TYR A 36 4.24 -10.83 -14.97
CA TYR A 36 3.95 -11.13 -16.37
C TYR A 36 2.69 -12.00 -16.53
N ASN A 37 2.24 -12.64 -15.45
CA ASN A 37 0.96 -13.31 -15.40
C ASN A 37 -0.15 -12.31 -15.04
N PRO A 38 -1.09 -11.98 -15.95
CA PRO A 38 -2.16 -11.01 -15.69
C PRO A 38 -3.17 -11.48 -14.63
N GLU A 39 -3.14 -12.76 -14.24
CA GLU A 39 -3.95 -13.28 -13.14
C GLU A 39 -3.34 -12.99 -11.76
N GLU A 40 -2.04 -12.70 -11.71
CA GLU A 40 -1.35 -12.37 -10.47
C GLU A 40 -1.51 -10.88 -10.16
N PRO A 41 -2.06 -10.55 -8.98
CA PRO A 41 -2.22 -9.16 -8.60
C PRO A 41 -0.87 -8.52 -8.30
N PRO A 42 -0.74 -7.19 -8.46
CA PRO A 42 0.48 -6.50 -8.06
C PRO A 42 0.69 -6.54 -6.55
N PHE A 43 1.91 -6.24 -6.16
CA PHE A 43 2.28 -5.93 -4.79
C PHE A 43 3.04 -4.61 -4.73
N TRP A 44 3.04 -4.00 -3.54
CA TRP A 44 3.67 -2.72 -3.28
C TRP A 44 4.72 -2.88 -2.19
N THR A 45 5.97 -2.61 -2.54
CA THR A 45 7.07 -2.52 -1.57
C THR A 45 7.13 -1.09 -1.06
N ILE A 46 6.95 -0.92 0.24
CA ILE A 46 6.92 0.38 0.91
C ILE A 46 8.15 0.46 1.81
N THR A 47 8.98 1.47 1.58
CA THR A 47 10.19 1.75 2.34
C THR A 47 10.03 3.08 3.04
N ILE A 48 10.38 3.14 4.34
CA ILE A 48 10.44 4.35 5.14
C ILE A 48 11.74 4.29 5.94
N GLU A 49 12.63 5.26 5.72
CA GLU A 49 13.99 5.26 6.28
C GLU A 49 14.70 3.90 6.04
N ASP A 50 15.08 3.19 7.12
CA ASP A 50 15.76 1.90 7.08
C ASP A 50 14.78 0.70 7.17
N SER A 51 13.46 0.95 7.16
CA SER A 51 12.41 -0.07 7.30
C SER A 51 11.69 -0.33 5.98
N GLU A 52 11.34 -1.59 5.74
CA GLU A 52 10.64 -2.04 4.53
C GLU A 52 9.48 -2.97 4.90
N THR A 53 8.37 -2.86 4.18
CA THR A 53 7.27 -3.82 4.21
C THR A 53 6.68 -4.05 2.83
N VAL A 54 6.03 -5.20 2.64
CA VAL A 54 5.38 -5.56 1.38
C VAL A 54 3.87 -5.65 1.60
N LEU A 55 3.13 -4.80 0.88
CA LEU A 55 1.69 -4.89 0.78
C LEU A 55 1.33 -5.76 -0.42
N THR A 56 0.85 -6.99 -0.17
CA THR A 56 0.25 -7.82 -1.22
C THR A 56 -1.24 -7.55 -1.30
N SER A 57 -1.86 -7.89 -2.44
CA SER A 57 -3.32 -7.79 -2.55
C SER A 57 -4.05 -8.65 -1.51
N THR A 58 -3.51 -9.82 -1.13
CA THR A 58 -4.06 -10.63 -0.04
C THR A 58 -4.07 -9.89 1.28
N ILE A 59 -2.97 -9.23 1.64
CA ILE A 59 -2.87 -8.43 2.88
C ILE A 59 -3.83 -7.26 2.80
N LEU A 60 -3.87 -6.53 1.67
CA LEU A 60 -4.80 -5.42 1.46
C LEU A 60 -6.25 -5.85 1.69
N PHE A 61 -6.68 -6.97 1.12
CA PHE A 61 -8.04 -7.50 1.31
C PHE A 61 -8.32 -7.89 2.76
N GLN A 62 -7.34 -8.43 3.49
CA GLN A 62 -7.49 -8.73 4.92
C GLN A 62 -7.75 -7.46 5.73
N TYR A 63 -6.94 -6.42 5.52
CA TYR A 63 -7.14 -5.12 6.17
C TYR A 63 -8.46 -4.46 5.75
N MET A 64 -8.84 -4.49 4.47
CA MET A 64 -10.12 -3.94 4.00
C MET A 64 -11.32 -4.66 4.62
N LYS A 65 -11.25 -5.98 4.84
CA LYS A 65 -12.29 -6.74 5.53
C LYS A 65 -12.47 -6.28 6.98
N GLN A 66 -11.37 -5.87 7.63
CA GLN A 66 -11.38 -5.40 9.02
C GLN A 66 -11.77 -3.92 9.15
N TYR A 67 -11.29 -3.07 8.24
CA TYR A 67 -11.36 -1.60 8.35
C TYR A 67 -12.32 -0.95 7.34
N ARG A 68 -13.11 -1.75 6.59
CA ARG A 68 -14.24 -1.38 5.72
C ARG A 68 -13.94 -0.49 4.51
N ASN A 69 -12.82 0.22 4.47
CA ASN A 69 -12.40 1.03 3.33
C ASN A 69 -10.87 1.00 3.13
N LEU A 70 -10.44 1.38 1.93
CA LEU A 70 -9.04 1.36 1.51
C LEU A 70 -8.16 2.29 2.37
N LYS A 71 -8.65 3.49 2.69
CA LYS A 71 -7.90 4.49 3.44
C LYS A 71 -7.59 4.04 4.87
N ASP A 72 -8.57 3.49 5.57
CA ASP A 72 -8.40 2.98 6.92
C ASP A 72 -7.57 1.70 6.91
N ALA A 73 -7.79 0.82 5.93
CA ALA A 73 -6.96 -0.38 5.73
C ALA A 73 -5.47 -0.03 5.60
N LEU A 74 -5.14 0.91 4.71
CA LEU A 74 -3.76 1.38 4.52
C LEU A 74 -3.23 2.09 5.77
N THR A 75 -4.04 2.91 6.43
CA THR A 75 -3.62 3.62 7.66
C THR A 75 -3.25 2.62 8.76
N HIS A 76 -4.05 1.56 8.93
CA HIS A 76 -3.77 0.52 9.93
C HIS A 76 -2.59 -0.37 9.52
N PHE A 77 -2.49 -0.73 8.25
CA PHE A 77 -1.33 -1.46 7.73
C PHE A 77 -0.02 -0.70 8.02
N MET A 78 0.01 0.61 7.75
CA MET A 78 1.18 1.45 8.03
C MET A 78 1.51 1.51 9.53
N ARG A 79 0.49 1.65 10.39
CA ARG A 79 0.65 1.64 11.85
C ARG A 79 1.25 0.34 12.38
N ASP A 80 0.84 -0.78 11.81
CA ASP A 80 1.27 -2.11 12.27
C ASP A 80 2.71 -2.44 11.84
N HIS A 81 3.18 -1.89 10.71
CA HIS A 81 4.49 -2.20 10.14
C HIS A 81 5.54 -1.10 10.36
N PHE A 82 5.14 0.13 10.62
CA PHE A 82 6.03 1.26 10.87
C PHE A 82 5.73 1.87 12.25
N PRO A 83 6.51 1.57 13.30
CA PRO A 83 6.25 2.04 14.67
C PRO A 83 6.19 3.56 14.82
N TYR A 84 6.86 4.30 13.94
CA TYR A 84 6.86 5.78 13.91
C TYR A 84 5.59 6.37 13.29
N PHE A 85 4.75 5.53 12.70
CA PHE A 85 3.51 5.92 12.04
C PHE A 85 2.39 5.98 13.09
N THR A 86 2.36 7.02 13.94
CA THR A 86 1.29 7.22 14.96
C THR A 86 0.16 8.13 14.47
#